data_AF-A0A2H0M3V3-F1
#
_entry.id   AF-A0A2H0M3V3-F1
#
_cell.length_a   1.000
_cell.length_b   1.000
_cell.length_c   1.000
_cell.angle_alpha   90.00
_cell.angle_beta   90.00
_cell.angle_gamma   90.00
#
_symmetry.space_group_name_H-M   'P 1'
#
loop_
_entity.id
_entity.type
_entity.pdbx_description
1 polymer ?
#
loop_
_entity_poly.entity_id
_entity_poly.type
_entity_poly.pdbx_seq_one_letter_code
_entity_poly.pdbx_strand_id
1 'polypeptide(L)'
;MRDLLFKNLTSSERGRKIIASSEIADKEGVHSVVRRHFTYLVKQIQSKDALRPKPYLFVLKEKKSKANREHFFCKVKGSLIAENGGKLLLILFSHTLNVELTVSAKLSGQTG
;
A
#
# COMPACT_ATOMS: atom_id res chain seq x y z
N MET A 1 -6.04 -10.78 -18.85
CA MET A 1 -6.86 -9.54 -18.81
C MET A 1 -6.32 -8.68 -17.67
N ARG A 2 -6.35 -7.34 -17.78
CA ARG A 2 -5.86 -6.42 -16.75
C ARG A 2 -6.97 -5.46 -16.36
N ASP A 3 -7.22 -5.33 -15.06
CA ASP A 3 -8.19 -4.39 -14.50
C ASP A 3 -7.49 -3.51 -13.46
N LEU A 4 -7.86 -2.23 -13.40
CA LEU A 4 -7.30 -1.24 -12.49
C LEU A 4 -8.42 -0.41 -11.89
N LEU A 5 -8.58 -0.56 -10.57
CA LEU A 5 -9.45 0.28 -9.77
C LEU A 5 -8.61 1.32 -9.03
N PHE A 6 -9.07 2.57 -9.04
CA PHE A 6 -8.41 3.69 -8.38
C PHE A 6 -9.40 4.47 -7.51
N LYS A 7 -8.95 4.89 -6.33
CA LYS A 7 -9.72 5.72 -5.41
C LYS A 7 -8.83 6.81 -4.82
N ASN A 8 -9.31 8.05 -4.85
CA ASN A 8 -8.68 9.20 -4.22
C ASN A 8 -9.71 9.90 -3.32
N LEU A 9 -9.47 9.89 -2.01
CA LEU A 9 -10.30 10.56 -1.02
C LEU A 9 -9.48 11.63 -0.32
N THR A 10 -9.90 12.88 -0.44
CA THR A 10 -9.25 14.01 0.24
C THR A 10 -10.28 14.71 1.12
N SER A 11 -9.91 14.94 2.38
CA SER A 11 -10.70 15.73 3.33
C SER A 11 -9.81 16.85 3.85
N SER A 12 -10.08 18.07 3.38
CA SER A 12 -9.32 19.27 3.78
C SER A 12 -9.54 19.59 5.26
N GLU A 13 -10.78 19.47 5.74
CA GLU A 13 -11.16 19.71 7.14
C GLU A 13 -10.36 18.82 8.12
N ARG A 14 -10.19 17.54 7.77
CA ARG A 14 -9.46 16.56 8.61
C ARG A 14 -7.99 16.44 8.26
N GLY A 15 -7.48 17.26 7.32
CA GLY A 15 -6.11 17.17 6.81
C GLY A 15 -5.74 15.79 6.26
N ARG A 16 -6.71 15.00 5.77
CA ARG A 16 -6.54 13.58 5.45
C ARG A 16 -6.59 13.35 3.95
N LYS A 17 -5.63 12.58 3.43
CA LYS A 17 -5.64 12.09 2.04
C LYS A 17 -5.46 10.58 2.02
N ILE A 18 -6.28 9.89 1.24
CA ILE A 18 -6.20 8.45 1.01
C ILE A 18 -6.17 8.22 -0.49
N ILE A 19 -5.13 7.56 -0.96
CA ILE A 19 -4.99 7.10 -2.34
C ILE A 19 -4.94 5.57 -2.29
N ALA A 20 -5.81 4.90 -3.02
CA ALA A 20 -5.81 3.45 -3.12
C ALA A 20 -5.89 3.01 -4.58
N SER A 21 -5.18 1.94 -4.91
CA SER A 21 -5.29 1.28 -6.21
C SER A 21 -5.37 -0.23 -6.03
N SER A 22 -6.18 -0.90 -6.83
CA SER A 22 -6.19 -2.35 -6.95
C SER A 22 -5.99 -2.71 -8.41
N GLU A 23 -4.99 -3.51 -8.70
CA GLU A 23 -4.66 -3.99 -10.03
C GLU A 23 -4.82 -5.50 -10.05
N ILE A 24 -5.60 -6.01 -10.99
CA ILE A 24 -5.80 -7.43 -11.21
C ILE A 24 -5.22 -7.77 -12.57
N ALA A 25 -4.38 -8.80 -12.64
CA ALA A 25 -3.82 -9.26 -13.90
C ALA A 25 -3.70 -10.78 -13.95
N ASP A 26 -4.16 -11.35 -15.07
CA ASP A 26 -3.91 -12.74 -15.43
C ASP A 26 -2.83 -12.79 -16.52
N LYS A 27 -1.70 -13.43 -16.20
CA LYS A 27 -0.58 -13.61 -17.14
C LYS A 27 0.08 -14.97 -16.90
N GLU A 28 0.34 -15.72 -17.98
CA GLU A 28 1.11 -16.98 -17.94
C GLU A 28 0.57 -17.98 -16.90
N GLY A 29 -0.76 -18.05 -16.75
CA GLY A 29 -1.44 -18.93 -15.79
C GLY A 29 -1.30 -18.52 -14.32
N VAL A 30 -0.82 -17.32 -14.04
CA VAL A 30 -0.82 -16.71 -12.70
C VAL A 30 -1.88 -15.61 -12.66
N HIS A 31 -2.77 -15.71 -11.69
CA HIS A 31 -3.69 -14.64 -11.29
C HIS A 31 -3.00 -13.79 -10.22
N SER A 32 -2.87 -12.50 -10.46
CA SER A 32 -2.24 -11.54 -9.56
C SER A 32 -3.21 -10.45 -9.14
N VAL A 33 -3.24 -10.13 -7.85
CA VAL A 33 -3.98 -9.01 -7.30
C VAL A 33 -3.03 -8.14 -6.48
N VAL A 34 -2.78 -6.92 -6.96
CA VAL A 34 -1.88 -5.96 -6.34
C VAL A 34 -2.68 -4.78 -5.80
N ARG A 35 -2.71 -4.63 -4.48
CA ARG A 35 -3.41 -3.54 -3.77
C ARG A 35 -2.39 -2.60 -3.13
N ARG A 36 -2.53 -1.31 -3.41
CA ARG A 36 -1.70 -0.24 -2.84
C ARG A 36 -2.59 0.71 -2.07
N HIS A 37 -2.24 1.05 -0.83
CA HIS A 37 -2.94 2.08 -0.07
C HIS A 37 -1.93 3.07 0.51
N PHE A 38 -2.15 4.35 0.26
CA PHE A 38 -1.38 5.47 0.76
C PHE A 38 -2.30 6.35 1.59
N THR A 39 -2.05 6.44 2.88
CA THR A 39 -2.79 7.34 3.77
C THR A 39 -1.86 8.41 4.30
N TYR A 40 -2.31 9.66 4.23
CA TYR A 40 -1.63 10.83 4.76
C TYR A 40 -2.55 11.56 5.74
N LEU A 41 -1.97 12.07 6.82
CA LEU A 41 -2.60 12.98 7.75
C LEU A 41 -1.66 14.17 7.97
N VAL A 42 -2.13 15.36 7.66
CA VAL A 42 -1.40 16.61 7.77
C VAL A 42 -1.88 17.37 9.00
N LYS A 43 -0.93 17.81 9.82
CA LYS A 43 -1.19 18.65 11.01
C LYS A 43 -0.26 19.85 10.97
N GLN A 44 -0.76 21.02 11.31
CA GLN A 44 0.12 22.17 11.54
C GLN A 44 0.81 22.01 12.90
N ILE A 45 2.11 22.33 12.96
CA ILE A 45 2.91 22.30 14.19
C ILE A 45 3.57 23.67 14.42
N GLN A 46 3.91 23.97 15.67
CA GLN A 46 4.53 25.24 16.04
C GLN A 46 6.06 25.17 16.07
N SER A 47 6.64 23.99 16.32
CA SER A 47 8.10 23.77 16.35
C SER A 47 8.48 22.47 15.63
N LYS A 48 9.71 22.44 15.10
CA LYS A 48 10.36 21.26 14.52
C LYS A 48 10.66 20.16 15.55
N ASP A 49 10.56 20.49 16.84
CA ASP A 49 10.73 19.59 17.98
C ASP A 49 9.48 18.76 18.28
N ALA A 50 8.40 18.95 17.51
CA ALA A 50 7.21 18.13 17.62
C ALA A 50 7.57 16.64 17.53
N LEU A 51 7.04 15.84 18.47
CA LEU A 51 7.32 14.41 18.57
C LEU A 51 7.07 13.71 17.24
N ARG A 52 8.13 13.14 16.66
CA ARG A 52 8.06 12.36 15.43
C ARG A 52 7.94 10.89 15.79
N PRO A 53 6.88 10.20 15.37
CA PRO A 53 6.86 8.74 15.50
C PRO A 53 8.04 8.17 14.72
N LYS A 54 8.78 7.25 15.35
CA LYS A 54 9.86 6.53 14.68
C LYS A 54 9.30 5.79 13.46
N PRO A 55 9.98 5.82 12.31
CA PRO A 55 9.54 5.08 11.15
C PRO A 55 9.52 3.59 11.47
N TYR A 56 8.56 2.90 10.88
CA TYR A 56 8.38 1.47 11.04
C TYR A 56 8.11 0.81 9.70
N LEU A 57 8.82 -0.29 9.46
CA LEU A 57 8.68 -1.16 8.30
C LEU A 57 8.24 -2.54 8.79
N PHE A 58 7.19 -3.06 8.16
CA PHE A 58 6.74 -4.43 8.33
C PHE A 58 6.67 -5.12 6.98
N VAL A 59 7.27 -6.31 6.89
CA VAL A 59 7.24 -7.14 5.69
C VAL A 59 6.81 -8.55 6.10
N LEU A 60 5.85 -9.10 5.38
CA LEU A 60 5.35 -10.46 5.53
C LEU A 60 5.35 -11.11 4.16
N LYS A 61 5.89 -12.33 4.08
CA LYS A 61 5.80 -13.20 2.92
C LYS A 61 5.27 -14.56 3.37
N GLU A 62 4.20 -15.01 2.74
CA GLU A 62 3.55 -16.28 3.04
C GLU A 62 3.42 -17.10 1.75
N LYS A 63 3.68 -18.41 1.84
CA LYS A 63 3.44 -19.37 0.77
C LYS A 63 2.54 -20.47 1.30
N LYS A 64 1.40 -20.67 0.63
CA LYS A 64 0.43 -21.73 0.95
C LYS A 64 0.41 -22.73 -0.20
N SER A 65 1.27 -23.74 -0.12
CA SER A 65 1.45 -24.74 -1.19
C SER A 65 0.17 -25.50 -1.52
N LYS A 66 -0.64 -25.88 -0.52
CA LYS A 66 -1.92 -26.57 -0.74
C LYS A 66 -2.94 -25.75 -1.54
N ALA A 67 -2.83 -24.42 -1.51
CA ALA A 67 -3.73 -23.50 -2.19
C ALA A 67 -3.08 -22.82 -3.41
N ASN A 68 -1.85 -23.22 -3.79
CA ASN A 68 -1.02 -22.56 -4.81
C ASN A 68 -1.04 -21.03 -4.74
N ARG A 69 -1.02 -20.52 -3.49
CA ARG A 69 -1.14 -19.08 -3.22
C ARG A 69 0.13 -18.56 -2.57
N GLU A 70 0.62 -17.46 -3.09
CA GLU A 70 1.66 -16.64 -2.46
C GLU A 70 1.06 -15.30 -2.06
N HIS A 71 1.44 -14.81 -0.90
CA HIS A 71 1.01 -13.52 -0.37
C HIS A 71 2.25 -12.76 0.09
N PHE A 72 2.36 -11.53 -0.38
CA PHE A 72 3.38 -10.58 0.05
C PHE A 72 2.70 -9.31 0.55
N PHE A 73 3.05 -8.91 1.77
CA PHE A 73 2.54 -7.71 2.39
C PHE A 73 3.71 -6.86 2.89
N CYS A 74 3.70 -5.59 2.53
CA CYS A 74 4.64 -4.60 3.02
C CYS A 74 3.87 -3.39 3.54
N LYS A 75 4.30 -2.87 4.69
CA LYS A 75 3.74 -1.67 5.31
C LYS A 75 4.84 -0.77 5.83
N VAL A 76 4.80 0.49 5.41
CA VAL A 76 5.69 1.54 5.88
C VAL A 76 4.84 2.59 6.58
N LYS A 77 5.20 2.93 7.81
CA LYS A 77 4.62 4.05 8.55
C LYS A 77 5.73 5.01 8.93
N GLY A 78 5.43 6.30 8.88
CA GLY A 78 6.40 7.31 9.27
C GLY A 78 5.81 8.69 9.33
N SER A 79 6.70 9.66 9.46
CA SER A 79 6.36 11.07 9.47
C SER A 79 7.45 11.90 8.81
N LEU A 80 7.08 13.05 8.28
CA LEU A 80 8.00 14.05 7.78
C LEU A 80 7.46 15.45 8.11
N ILE A 81 8.36 16.43 8.20
CA ILE A 81 7.98 17.84 8.36
C ILE A 81 8.19 18.53 7.02
N ALA A 82 7.20 19.30 6.61
CA ALA A 82 7.27 20.17 5.45
C ALA A 82 6.99 21.62 5.87
N GLU A 83 7.58 22.58 5.17
CA GLU A 83 7.29 23.99 5.35
C GLU A 83 6.52 24.50 4.13
N ASN A 84 5.43 25.24 4.36
CA ASN A 84 4.62 25.82 3.29
C ASN A 84 4.09 27.19 3.74
N GLY A 85 4.49 28.26 3.04
CA GLY A 85 4.05 29.63 3.34
C GLY A 85 4.35 30.06 4.79
N GLY A 86 5.54 29.72 5.31
CA GLY A 86 5.95 30.01 6.69
C GLY A 86 5.27 29.15 7.76
N LYS A 87 4.41 28.19 7.38
CA LYS A 87 3.79 27.24 8.30
C LYS A 87 4.54 25.92 8.28
N LEU A 88 4.80 25.38 9.47
CA LEU A 88 5.33 24.02 9.62
C LEU A 88 4.18 23.00 9.65
N LEU A 89 4.33 21.96 8.85
CA LEU A 89 3.36 20.87 8.70
C LEU A 89 4.03 19.55 9.07
N LEU A 90 3.46 18.83 10.03
CA LEU A 90 3.74 17.42 10.27
C LEU A 90 2.86 16.57 9.37
N ILE A 91 3.49 15.80 8.50
CA ILE A 91 2.83 14.86 7.59
C ILE A 91 3.08 13.45 8.11
N LEU A 92 2.04 12.82 8.64
CA LEU A 92 2.04 11.42 9.05
C LEU A 92 1.62 10.57 7.85
N PHE A 93 2.34 9.50 7.55
CA PHE A 93 2.02 8.61 6.43
C PHE A 93 1.96 7.13 6.83
N SER A 94 1.11 6.38 6.13
CA SER A 94 1.02 4.92 6.19
C SER A 94 0.80 4.39 4.78
N HIS A 95 1.79 3.69 4.25
CA HIS A 95 1.75 3.07 2.94
C HIS A 95 1.68 1.55 3.10
N THR A 96 0.83 0.89 2.32
CA THR A 96 0.77 -0.56 2.24
C THR A 96 0.82 -1.03 0.79
N LEU A 97 1.50 -2.16 0.60
CA LEU A 97 1.51 -2.95 -0.62
C LEU A 97 1.08 -4.37 -0.22
N ASN A 98 0.00 -4.86 -0.81
CA ASN A 98 -0.48 -6.21 -0.64
C ASN A 98 -0.54 -6.86 -2.03
N VAL A 99 0.22 -7.92 -2.22
CA VAL A 99 0.31 -8.69 -3.46
C VAL A 99 -0.15 -10.10 -3.16
N GLU A 100 -1.16 -10.55 -3.90
CA GLU A 100 -1.62 -11.93 -3.88
C GLU A 100 -1.38 -12.54 -5.25
N LEU A 101 -0.73 -13.70 -5.27
CA LEU A 101 -0.51 -14.51 -6.46
C LEU A 101 -1.20 -15.84 -6.26
N THR A 102 -1.95 -16.29 -7.25
CA THR A 102 -2.59 -17.60 -7.27
C THR A 102 -2.31 -18.28 -8.61
N VAL A 103 -1.76 -19.48 -8.60
CA VAL A 103 -1.55 -20.25 -9.83
C VAL A 103 -2.89 -20.84 -10.27
N SER A 104 -3.26 -20.61 -11.53
CA SER A 104 -4.47 -21.16 -12.14
C SER A 104 -4.20 -22.60 -12.59
N ALA A 105 -5.10 -23.53 -12.23
CA ALA A 105 -4.95 -24.97 -12.49
C ALA A 105 -4.94 -25.37 -13.98
N LYS A 106 -5.15 -24.45 -14.92
CA LYS A 106 -5.11 -24.75 -16.36
C LYS A 106 -3.73 -25.18 -16.89
N LEU A 107 -2.66 -25.03 -16.09
CA LEU A 107 -1.31 -25.49 -16.45
C LEU A 107 -0.89 -26.82 -15.79
N SER A 108 -1.70 -27.41 -14.89
CA SER A 108 -1.34 -28.69 -14.25
C SER A 108 -1.72 -29.94 -15.07
N GLY A 109 -2.14 -29.76 -16.33
CA GLY A 109 -2.57 -30.85 -17.22
C GLY A 109 -1.75 -30.99 -18.52
N GLN A 110 -0.63 -30.26 -18.66
CA GLN A 110 0.26 -30.36 -19.82
C GLN A 110 1.71 -30.63 -19.38
N THR A 111 1.90 -31.69 -18.63
CA THR A 111 3.16 -32.43 -18.61
C THR A 111 2.76 -33.90 -18.70
N GLY A 112 2.87 -34.44 -19.92
CA GLY A 112 2.74 -35.87 -20.19
C GLY A 112 3.92 -36.67 -19.64
#